data_AF-A0A3D1LIU6-F1
#
_entry.id   AF-A0A3D1LIU6-F1
#
_cell.length_a   1.000
_cell.length_b   1.000
_cell.length_c   1.000
_cell.angle_alpha   90.00
_cell.angle_beta   90.00
_cell.angle_gamma   90.00
#
_symmetry.space_group_name_H-M   'P 1'
#
loop_
_entity.id
_entity.type
_entity.pdbx_description
1 polymer ?
#
loop_
_entity_poly.entity_id
_entity_poly.type
_entity_poly.pdbx_seq_one_letter_code
_entity_poly.pdbx_strand_id
1 'polypeptide(L)'
;MYFTTNRNFMRIIVLGLTLGAFTVASAGTARATDAAQVAGDLQVDGLWFSGDSNKTVIRKPSDFPAPWTITDADIYFTRGNVGIGTLTPTTLLDVNGTVKATQFTGDGSALSGVWKQAGNVGTAAGTDFIGTTDNIPLEIRVFNTKALRIEPTRSYNYYHPVGAPNIIAGFYLNSSGPGVEGATISGGGAVFDNTFDPSETYPNTVTGDFGTISGGFDNQAGSEGFVGGGWGNKSTGMSSSIPGGRYNSASGFHSSVGGGFSNNASGMGSFVAGGGYNTASGVHSFAAGYFANTQTADTVPVVHDGVFIFSDNHSLDFNSVTSNEFAVRATGGVRFVTAINGTTGAPTKTTTIDENGTLTTSNVTALSGPVTSGCFYCGTAPVNGMMVSGSNNDRYVAMKRDGAGSNVLSVSKGDAGYMAGFYVNGAHVGEISSTTFSTSYGTTSDLRLKQNIRPTAFSMDDLMQLQVRDYTYIADAANTPQTGFIAQELHELIPQAVTVGGADPSSNPWQVDYGKLTPFLVKAVQDLKAQKDAEIAALTVENSSLKARLERLEGRLGISE
;
A
#
# COMPACT_ATOMS: atom_id res chain seq x y z
N MET A 1 -93.09 69.65 98.39
CA MET A 1 -93.10 70.52 99.59
C MET A 1 -92.28 69.81 100.66
N TYR A 2 -91.18 70.44 101.08
CA TYR A 2 -90.37 70.25 102.30
C TYR A 2 -89.74 68.90 102.69
N PHE A 3 -88.45 69.02 103.01
CA PHE A 3 -87.62 68.14 103.85
C PHE A 3 -88.34 67.75 105.16
N THR A 4 -88.07 66.55 105.71
CA THR A 4 -87.20 66.38 106.88
C THR A 4 -87.26 64.96 107.46
N THR A 5 -86.09 64.54 107.95
CA THR A 5 -85.77 63.46 108.88
C THR A 5 -86.70 63.35 110.09
N ASN A 6 -87.04 62.13 110.54
CA ASN A 6 -86.51 61.52 111.78
C ASN A 6 -87.29 60.26 112.21
N ARG A 7 -86.52 59.20 112.48
CA ARG A 7 -86.54 58.31 113.66
C ARG A 7 -87.84 57.60 114.10
N ASN A 8 -87.64 56.27 114.29
CA ASN A 8 -88.03 55.47 115.48
C ASN A 8 -89.51 55.04 115.57
N PHE A 9 -89.94 53.81 115.91
CA PHE A 9 -89.36 52.54 116.40
C PHE A 9 -90.35 51.43 115.92
N MET A 10 -89.98 50.17 115.74
CA MET A 10 -90.19 49.15 116.79
C MET A 10 -89.38 47.89 116.50
N ARG A 11 -88.57 47.52 117.50
CA ARG A 11 -87.89 46.23 117.66
C ARG A 11 -88.88 45.21 118.22
N ILE A 12 -88.76 43.95 117.78
CA ILE A 12 -88.99 42.78 118.63
C ILE A 12 -87.76 41.85 118.55
N ILE A 13 -86.94 41.98 119.61
CA ILE A 13 -86.14 41.02 120.41
C ILE A 13 -86.17 39.55 119.90
N VAL A 14 -85.09 38.92 119.37
CA VAL A 14 -83.73 38.51 119.84
C VAL A 14 -83.70 37.31 120.79
N LEU A 15 -83.00 36.22 120.38
CA LEU A 15 -82.04 35.36 121.15
C LEU A 15 -81.88 34.00 120.41
N GLY A 16 -80.74 33.45 119.98
CA GLY A 16 -79.30 33.78 119.90
C GLY A 16 -78.69 32.93 118.74
N LEU A 17 -77.40 32.85 118.42
CA LEU A 17 -76.13 33.38 118.93
C LEU A 17 -75.14 33.31 117.73
N THR A 18 -74.18 34.22 117.69
CA THR A 18 -73.29 34.62 116.59
C THR A 18 -72.08 33.71 116.32
N LEU A 19 -71.64 33.60 115.05
CA LEU A 19 -70.32 34.06 114.53
C LEU A 19 -70.13 33.68 113.05
N GLY A 20 -69.68 34.64 112.23
CA GLY A 20 -69.12 34.41 110.88
C GLY A 20 -70.04 34.78 109.71
N ALA A 21 -69.92 36.01 109.23
CA ALA A 21 -70.62 36.63 108.10
C ALA A 21 -70.84 35.72 106.87
N PHE A 22 -72.07 35.60 106.36
CA PHE A 22 -72.58 36.41 105.24
C PHE A 22 -74.03 35.99 104.89
N THR A 23 -75.01 36.87 105.14
CA THR A 23 -76.35 36.78 104.55
C THR A 23 -76.33 37.61 103.27
N VAL A 24 -76.59 37.02 102.10
CA VAL A 24 -76.80 37.82 100.89
C VAL A 24 -78.27 38.23 100.82
N ALA A 25 -78.53 39.50 101.13
CA ALA A 25 -79.72 40.20 100.69
C ALA A 25 -79.42 40.78 99.29
N SER A 26 -80.26 40.43 98.31
CA SER A 26 -80.30 40.91 96.91
C SER A 26 -79.07 40.64 96.01
N ALA A 27 -79.34 40.56 94.69
CA ALA A 27 -78.40 40.22 93.63
C ALA A 27 -77.14 41.10 93.67
N GLY A 28 -76.01 40.51 94.09
CA GLY A 28 -74.72 41.17 94.20
C GLY A 28 -73.59 40.23 93.77
N THR A 29 -72.65 40.79 93.02
CA THR A 29 -71.39 40.18 92.57
C THR A 29 -70.56 39.69 93.77
N ALA A 30 -70.18 38.41 93.77
CA ALA A 30 -69.23 37.88 94.75
C ALA A 30 -67.79 38.26 94.34
N ARG A 31 -67.16 39.17 95.08
CA ARG A 31 -65.70 39.42 95.02
C ARG A 31 -65.05 38.65 96.17
N ALA A 32 -64.31 37.59 95.85
CA ALA A 32 -63.37 37.00 96.80
C ALA A 32 -62.15 37.92 96.90
N THR A 33 -61.88 38.46 98.08
CA THR A 33 -60.72 39.33 98.34
C THR A 33 -59.46 38.56 98.74
N ASP A 34 -59.57 37.23 98.91
CA ASP A 34 -58.48 36.30 99.15
C ASP A 34 -58.58 35.10 98.19
N ALA A 35 -57.51 34.28 98.13
CA ALA A 35 -57.41 33.14 97.22
C ALA A 35 -58.62 32.19 97.35
N ALA A 36 -59.47 32.16 96.33
CA ALA A 36 -60.55 31.20 96.22
C ALA A 36 -60.00 29.86 95.75
N GLN A 37 -59.89 28.88 96.65
CA GLN A 37 -59.63 27.49 96.28
C GLN A 37 -60.95 26.76 96.05
N VAL A 38 -61.06 26.10 94.90
CA VAL A 38 -62.16 25.19 94.58
C VAL A 38 -61.64 23.78 94.82
N ALA A 39 -62.18 23.09 95.82
CA ALA A 39 -61.89 21.69 96.06
C ALA A 39 -62.82 20.83 95.18
N GLY A 40 -62.31 20.42 94.01
CA GLY A 40 -63.04 19.69 92.98
C GLY A 40 -62.96 20.37 91.62
N ASP A 41 -63.54 19.73 90.60
CA ASP A 41 -63.53 20.25 89.23
C ASP A 41 -64.33 21.56 89.12
N LEU A 42 -63.69 22.59 88.58
CA LEU A 42 -64.34 23.87 88.30
C LEU A 42 -65.01 23.81 86.92
N GLN A 43 -66.28 23.42 86.87
CA GLN A 43 -67.09 23.52 85.66
C GLN A 43 -67.72 24.91 85.56
N VAL A 44 -67.17 25.74 84.66
CA VAL A 44 -67.72 27.06 84.34
C VAL A 44 -67.90 27.17 82.83
N ASP A 45 -69.08 27.61 82.40
CA ASP A 45 -69.39 27.92 81.00
C ASP A 45 -68.90 29.34 80.67
N GLY A 46 -67.59 29.54 80.84
CA GLY A 46 -66.88 30.82 80.69
C GLY A 46 -66.30 31.36 82.00
N LEU A 47 -64.99 31.60 82.01
CA LEU A 47 -64.24 32.22 83.12
C LEU A 47 -63.67 33.55 82.61
N TRP A 48 -64.17 34.69 83.11
CA TRP A 48 -63.74 36.02 82.68
C TRP A 48 -63.16 36.82 83.84
N PHE A 49 -61.93 37.30 83.68
CA PHE A 49 -61.27 38.23 84.60
C PHE A 49 -61.26 39.63 83.98
N SER A 50 -61.81 40.63 84.66
CA SER A 50 -61.69 42.03 84.26
C SER A 50 -60.53 42.70 85.00
N GLY A 51 -59.53 43.19 84.26
CA GLY A 51 -58.43 43.96 84.85
C GLY A 51 -57.06 43.90 84.16
N ASP A 52 -56.85 43.07 83.13
CA ASP A 52 -55.62 43.08 82.33
C ASP A 52 -55.93 43.33 80.85
N SER A 53 -55.46 44.48 80.35
CA SER A 53 -55.50 44.93 78.96
C SER A 53 -54.52 44.19 78.02
N ASN A 54 -53.85 43.11 78.48
CA ASN A 54 -52.86 42.33 77.74
C ASN A 54 -52.83 40.80 78.04
N LYS A 55 -53.93 40.22 78.56
CA LYS A 55 -54.23 38.76 78.52
C LYS A 55 -53.04 37.81 78.77
N THR A 56 -52.37 37.91 79.92
CA THR A 56 -51.40 36.86 80.32
C THR A 56 -52.00 35.93 81.38
N VAL A 57 -52.81 34.99 80.92
CA VAL A 57 -53.11 33.75 81.64
C VAL A 57 -52.08 32.72 81.20
N ILE A 58 -51.59 31.89 82.12
CA ILE A 58 -50.79 30.70 81.85
C ILE A 58 -51.45 29.93 80.70
N ARG A 59 -50.88 30.09 79.51
CA ARG A 59 -51.32 29.44 78.29
C ARG A 59 -50.77 28.03 78.28
N LYS A 60 -51.61 27.04 77.98
CA LYS A 60 -51.12 25.67 77.76
C LYS A 60 -50.13 25.73 76.58
N PRO A 61 -49.14 24.81 76.47
CA PRO A 61 -48.27 24.73 75.30
C PRO A 61 -49.01 24.71 73.94
N SER A 62 -50.32 24.42 73.94
CA SER A 62 -51.24 24.50 72.80
C SER A 62 -51.54 25.91 72.26
N ASP A 63 -51.22 26.99 72.99
CA ASP A 63 -51.63 28.35 72.57
C ASP A 63 -50.50 29.14 71.88
N PHE A 64 -49.35 28.50 71.65
CA PHE A 64 -48.65 28.70 70.40
C PHE A 64 -49.17 27.62 69.47
N PRO A 65 -49.58 27.92 68.22
CA PRO A 65 -49.29 26.94 67.21
C PRO A 65 -47.75 26.85 67.24
N ALA A 66 -47.20 25.87 67.96
CA ALA A 66 -46.14 25.11 67.32
C ALA A 66 -46.63 24.92 65.88
N PRO A 67 -45.85 25.22 64.83
CA PRO A 67 -46.34 25.16 63.44
C PRO A 67 -46.90 23.79 63.01
N TRP A 68 -47.02 22.84 63.95
CA TRP A 68 -47.25 21.43 63.80
C TRP A 68 -48.41 21.02 64.73
N THR A 69 -49.54 20.63 64.13
CA THR A 69 -50.61 19.88 64.78
C THR A 69 -50.06 18.51 65.17
N ILE A 70 -50.09 18.19 66.47
CA ILE A 70 -49.66 16.88 66.99
C ILE A 70 -50.88 15.97 66.99
N THR A 71 -50.99 15.10 65.99
CA THR A 71 -51.89 13.95 65.98
C THR A 71 -51.06 12.68 65.87
N ASP A 72 -51.31 11.71 66.76
CA ASP A 72 -50.98 10.29 66.67
C ASP A 72 -49.80 9.89 65.76
N ALA A 73 -48.57 10.24 66.17
CA ALA A 73 -47.26 9.80 65.64
C ALA A 73 -46.71 10.50 64.38
N ASP A 74 -47.33 11.57 63.88
CA ASP A 74 -46.85 12.22 62.65
C ASP A 74 -45.58 13.06 62.84
N ILE A 75 -45.47 13.85 63.90
CA ILE A 75 -44.32 14.72 64.19
C ILE A 75 -44.04 14.75 65.71
N TYR A 76 -42.80 14.49 66.12
CA TYR A 76 -42.35 14.37 67.51
C TYR A 76 -41.13 15.25 67.79
N PHE A 77 -41.10 15.98 68.90
CA PHE A 77 -39.93 16.76 69.31
C PHE A 77 -39.44 16.31 70.68
N THR A 78 -38.17 15.90 70.77
CA THR A 78 -37.55 15.44 72.02
C THR A 78 -36.15 16.02 72.16
N ARG A 79 -35.94 16.82 73.20
CA ARG A 79 -34.60 17.29 73.62
C ARG A 79 -33.77 17.92 72.48
N GLY A 80 -34.41 18.63 71.54
CA GLY A 80 -33.74 19.29 70.42
C GLY A 80 -33.80 18.54 69.09
N ASN A 81 -34.15 17.25 69.10
CA ASN A 81 -34.35 16.45 67.87
C ASN A 81 -35.81 16.51 67.42
N VAL A 82 -36.01 16.54 66.10
CA VAL A 82 -37.33 16.44 65.44
C VAL A 82 -37.43 15.07 64.77
N GLY A 83 -38.40 14.26 65.18
CA GLY A 83 -38.83 13.03 64.52
C GLY A 83 -40.07 13.27 63.65
N ILE A 84 -40.13 12.71 62.45
CA ILE A 84 -41.34 12.66 61.62
C ILE A 84 -41.63 11.19 61.33
N GLY A 85 -42.80 10.69 61.75
CA GLY A 85 -43.14 9.25 61.69
C GLY A 85 -42.34 8.35 62.66
N THR A 86 -41.62 8.94 63.62
CA THR A 86 -40.86 8.22 64.66
C THR A 86 -40.93 8.94 66.01
N LEU A 87 -41.16 8.19 67.09
CA LEU A 87 -41.20 8.70 68.46
C LEU A 87 -39.84 8.65 69.16
N THR A 88 -38.79 8.16 68.49
CA THR A 88 -37.45 8.03 69.06
C THR A 88 -36.40 8.53 68.05
N PRO A 89 -36.38 9.84 67.73
CA PRO A 89 -35.45 10.38 66.75
C PRO A 89 -33.99 10.23 67.22
N THR A 90 -33.17 9.61 66.39
CA THR A 90 -31.76 9.30 66.69
C THR A 90 -30.79 10.41 66.27
N THR A 91 -31.25 11.35 65.43
CA THR A 91 -30.50 12.51 64.94
C THR A 91 -31.32 13.80 65.09
N LEU A 92 -30.73 14.97 64.82
CA LEU A 92 -31.42 16.27 64.92
C LEU A 92 -32.70 16.35 64.09
N LEU A 93 -32.72 15.67 62.94
CA LEU A 93 -33.90 15.47 62.10
C LEU A 93 -33.93 14.02 61.63
N ASP A 94 -34.89 13.25 62.12
CA ASP A 94 -35.06 11.83 61.81
C ASP A 94 -36.43 11.61 61.17
N VAL A 95 -36.45 11.23 59.89
CA VAL A 95 -37.69 11.03 59.14
C VAL A 95 -37.81 9.56 58.78
N ASN A 96 -38.78 8.88 59.38
CA ASN A 96 -39.13 7.51 59.05
C ASN A 96 -40.10 7.50 57.85
N GLY A 97 -39.56 7.79 56.67
CA GLY A 97 -40.33 7.90 55.43
C GLY A 97 -39.60 8.69 54.35
N THR A 98 -40.35 9.09 53.32
CA THR A 98 -39.81 9.85 52.18
C THR A 98 -39.71 11.33 52.50
N VAL A 99 -38.53 11.93 52.31
CA VAL A 99 -38.32 13.38 52.43
C VAL A 99 -38.46 14.04 51.06
N LYS A 100 -39.45 14.94 50.90
CA LYS A 100 -39.57 15.84 49.75
C LYS A 100 -39.10 17.24 50.15
N ALA A 101 -37.93 17.65 49.67
CA ALA A 101 -37.36 18.97 49.91
C ALA A 101 -37.18 19.74 48.59
N THR A 102 -37.22 21.07 48.65
CA THR A 102 -36.87 21.92 47.50
C THR A 102 -35.39 21.83 47.15
N GLN A 103 -34.54 21.69 48.17
CA GLN A 103 -33.10 21.50 48.02
C GLN A 103 -32.53 20.88 49.30
N PHE A 104 -31.52 20.02 49.15
CA PHE A 104 -30.59 19.68 50.24
C PHE A 104 -29.30 20.49 50.01
N THR A 105 -28.93 21.38 50.93
CA THR A 105 -27.72 22.20 50.82
C THR A 105 -26.57 21.51 51.54
N GLY A 106 -25.48 21.21 50.82
CA GLY A 106 -24.31 20.49 51.31
C GLY A 106 -23.58 19.78 50.17
N ASP A 107 -22.52 19.04 50.49
CA ASP A 107 -21.75 18.25 49.50
C ASP A 107 -22.39 16.88 49.18
N GLY A 108 -23.48 16.52 49.88
CA GLY A 108 -24.16 15.23 49.74
C GLY A 108 -23.32 14.03 50.19
N SER A 109 -22.15 14.26 50.81
CA SER A 109 -21.20 13.20 51.19
C SER A 109 -21.76 12.25 52.25
N ALA A 110 -22.77 12.68 53.00
CA ALA A 110 -23.45 11.87 54.01
C ALA A 110 -24.65 11.07 53.46
N LEU A 111 -25.06 11.27 52.20
CA LEU A 111 -26.14 10.50 51.59
C LEU A 111 -25.64 9.09 51.22
N SER A 112 -26.43 8.07 51.58
CA SER A 112 -26.24 6.67 51.18
C SER A 112 -27.15 6.30 50.02
N GLY A 113 -26.75 5.32 49.20
CA GLY A 113 -27.57 4.84 48.07
C GLY A 113 -27.57 5.76 46.84
N VAL A 114 -26.63 6.71 46.77
CA VAL A 114 -26.41 7.58 45.60
C VAL A 114 -24.94 7.51 45.17
N TRP A 115 -24.67 7.73 43.88
CA TRP A 115 -23.30 7.91 43.40
C TRP A 115 -22.88 9.37 43.57
N LYS A 116 -21.79 9.61 44.32
CA LYS A 116 -21.34 10.98 44.65
C LYS A 116 -20.47 11.56 43.55
N GLN A 117 -20.54 12.88 43.35
CA GLN A 117 -19.72 13.60 42.37
C GLN A 117 -18.22 13.48 42.67
N ALA A 118 -17.83 13.43 43.95
CA ALA A 118 -16.46 13.21 44.39
C ALA A 118 -16.04 11.72 44.41
N GLY A 119 -16.94 10.81 44.01
CA GLY A 119 -16.74 9.36 44.10
C GLY A 119 -17.17 8.76 45.43
N ASN A 120 -17.31 7.43 45.44
CA ASN A 120 -17.69 6.63 46.61
C ASN A 120 -16.47 5.84 47.12
N VAL A 121 -16.25 5.80 48.44
CA VAL A 121 -15.22 4.95 49.07
C VAL A 121 -15.84 3.60 49.49
N GLY A 122 -15.07 2.51 49.42
CA GLY A 122 -15.52 1.19 49.91
C GLY A 122 -16.50 0.45 48.98
N THR A 123 -16.49 0.74 47.68
CA THR A 123 -17.34 0.05 46.70
C THR A 123 -16.92 -1.41 46.50
N ALA A 124 -17.90 -2.28 46.29
CA ALA A 124 -17.73 -3.68 45.95
C ALA A 124 -18.09 -3.95 44.47
N ALA A 125 -17.13 -4.49 43.71
CA ALA A 125 -17.34 -4.82 42.30
C ALA A 125 -18.52 -5.81 42.12
N GLY A 126 -19.36 -5.55 41.12
CA GLY A 126 -20.56 -6.35 40.81
C GLY A 126 -21.80 -6.03 41.65
N THR A 127 -21.66 -5.35 42.79
CA THR A 127 -22.80 -4.89 43.62
C THR A 127 -23.00 -3.40 43.50
N ASP A 128 -21.93 -2.61 43.64
CA ASP A 128 -21.96 -1.16 43.51
C ASP A 128 -21.56 -0.74 42.10
N PHE A 129 -22.49 -0.15 41.34
CA PHE A 129 -22.23 0.33 39.99
C PHE A 129 -23.10 1.53 39.60
N ILE A 130 -22.63 2.28 38.60
CA ILE A 130 -23.44 3.23 37.84
C ILE A 130 -23.93 2.51 36.59
N GLY A 131 -25.24 2.38 36.43
CA GLY A 131 -25.80 1.76 35.22
C GLY A 131 -27.27 1.43 35.32
N THR A 132 -27.71 0.62 34.37
CA THR A 132 -29.07 0.07 34.28
C THR A 132 -29.04 -1.41 34.66
N THR A 133 -30.16 -1.93 35.17
CA THR A 133 -30.34 -3.36 35.50
C THR A 133 -31.23 -4.09 34.49
N ASP A 134 -31.76 -3.36 33.51
CA ASP A 134 -32.59 -3.85 32.43
C ASP A 134 -31.87 -3.74 31.09
N ASN A 135 -32.52 -4.20 30.02
CA ASN A 135 -31.94 -4.18 28.67
C ASN A 135 -32.12 -2.80 27.99
N ILE A 136 -31.86 -1.73 28.74
CA ILE A 136 -31.95 -0.34 28.27
C ILE A 136 -30.55 0.28 28.27
N PRO A 137 -30.17 1.02 27.20
CA PRO A 137 -28.88 1.69 27.14
C PRO A 137 -28.67 2.72 28.24
N LEU A 138 -27.44 2.79 28.77
CA LEU A 138 -26.98 3.88 29.62
C LEU A 138 -26.40 5.00 28.76
N GLU A 139 -26.90 6.23 28.91
CA GLU A 139 -26.37 7.42 28.23
C GLU A 139 -25.68 8.37 29.21
N ILE A 140 -24.43 8.72 28.93
CA ILE A 140 -23.71 9.84 29.55
C ILE A 140 -23.76 11.03 28.60
N ARG A 141 -24.24 12.16 29.11
CA ARG A 141 -24.44 13.38 28.32
C ARG A 141 -23.49 14.49 28.73
N VAL A 142 -23.02 15.25 27.74
CA VAL A 142 -22.26 16.49 27.92
C VAL A 142 -23.00 17.58 27.14
N PHE A 143 -23.25 18.74 27.76
CA PHE A 143 -24.05 19.81 27.16
C PHE A 143 -25.44 19.33 26.66
N ASN A 144 -26.06 18.40 27.39
CA ASN A 144 -27.33 17.75 27.03
C ASN A 144 -27.31 16.91 25.72
N THR A 145 -26.12 16.68 25.15
CA THR A 145 -25.88 15.81 24.00
C THR A 145 -25.27 14.50 24.46
N LYS A 146 -25.69 13.38 23.86
CA LYS A 146 -25.12 12.05 24.11
C LYS A 146 -23.63 12.04 23.76
N ALA A 147 -22.78 11.78 24.74
CA ALA A 147 -21.33 11.73 24.60
C ALA A 147 -20.78 10.30 24.69
N LEU A 148 -21.44 9.45 25.48
CA LEU A 148 -21.22 8.01 25.53
C LEU A 148 -22.56 7.30 25.69
N ARG A 149 -22.74 6.22 24.95
CA ARG A 149 -23.86 5.30 25.06
C ARG A 149 -23.34 3.88 25.17
N ILE A 150 -23.78 3.19 26.20
CA ILE A 150 -23.47 1.78 26.43
C ILE A 150 -24.75 1.01 26.17
N GLU A 151 -24.77 0.21 25.11
CA GLU A 151 -25.96 -0.58 24.75
C GLU A 151 -25.79 -2.02 25.25
N PRO A 152 -26.71 -2.54 26.06
CA PRO A 152 -26.74 -3.96 26.36
C PRO A 152 -27.20 -4.72 25.10
N THR A 153 -26.64 -5.91 24.90
CA THR A 153 -26.98 -6.78 23.78
C THR A 153 -27.52 -8.09 24.32
N ARG A 154 -28.50 -8.65 23.60
CA ARG A 154 -29.21 -9.85 24.03
C ARG A 154 -29.45 -10.75 22.81
N SER A 155 -28.39 -11.24 22.19
CA SER A 155 -28.54 -12.22 21.11
C SER A 155 -28.31 -13.65 21.59
N TYR A 156 -29.12 -14.54 21.02
CA TYR A 156 -29.21 -15.98 21.31
C TYR A 156 -28.53 -16.81 20.20
N ASN A 157 -27.38 -16.35 19.67
CA ASN A 157 -26.71 -17.06 18.59
C ASN A 157 -25.54 -17.93 19.10
N TYR A 158 -25.47 -19.16 18.58
CA TYR A 158 -24.54 -20.22 19.01
C TYR A 158 -23.06 -19.93 18.71
N TYR A 159 -22.74 -18.93 17.86
CA TYR A 159 -21.39 -18.69 17.34
C TYR A 159 -20.65 -17.49 17.95
N HIS A 160 -21.27 -16.68 18.83
CA HIS A 160 -20.63 -15.50 19.43
C HIS A 160 -20.87 -15.42 20.96
N PRO A 161 -19.94 -14.82 21.72
CA PRO A 161 -20.10 -14.64 23.16
C PRO A 161 -21.30 -13.75 23.45
N VAL A 162 -22.32 -14.35 24.07
CA VAL A 162 -23.58 -13.72 24.46
C VAL A 162 -23.34 -12.53 25.40
N GLY A 163 -23.90 -11.37 25.08
CA GLY A 163 -23.97 -10.23 26.00
C GLY A 163 -22.79 -9.24 25.94
N ALA A 164 -22.04 -9.20 24.85
CA ALA A 164 -21.00 -8.18 24.66
C ALA A 164 -21.64 -6.79 24.41
N PRO A 165 -21.52 -5.83 25.34
CA PRO A 165 -22.15 -4.52 25.18
C PRO A 165 -21.51 -3.72 24.06
N ASN A 166 -22.29 -2.85 23.42
CA ASN A 166 -21.74 -1.86 22.48
C ASN A 166 -21.29 -0.61 23.24
N ILE A 167 -20.12 -0.09 22.91
CA ILE A 167 -19.59 1.18 23.41
C ILE A 167 -19.63 2.19 22.27
N ILE A 168 -20.48 3.21 22.38
CA ILE A 168 -20.68 4.23 21.35
C ILE A 168 -20.39 5.61 21.93
N ALA A 169 -19.19 6.12 21.70
CA ALA A 169 -18.75 7.43 22.18
C ALA A 169 -18.66 8.47 21.04
N GLY A 170 -18.58 9.74 21.43
CA GLY A 170 -18.37 10.87 20.51
C GLY A 170 -19.68 11.50 20.03
N PHE A 171 -19.74 11.82 18.74
CA PHE A 171 -20.86 12.50 18.11
C PHE A 171 -22.18 11.73 18.28
N TYR A 172 -23.28 12.44 18.56
CA TYR A 172 -24.53 11.80 18.99
C TYR A 172 -25.20 10.92 17.93
N LEU A 173 -24.84 11.09 16.65
CA LEU A 173 -25.29 10.23 15.55
C LEU A 173 -24.38 9.03 15.28
N ASN A 174 -23.26 8.88 16.00
CA ASN A 174 -22.52 7.62 15.98
C ASN A 174 -23.46 6.49 16.42
N SER A 175 -23.37 5.34 15.73
CA SER A 175 -24.32 4.25 15.91
C SER A 175 -23.72 2.88 15.65
N SER A 176 -24.33 1.86 16.23
CA SER A 176 -24.18 0.47 15.81
C SER A 176 -25.46 0.04 15.07
N GLY A 177 -25.28 -0.88 14.12
CA GLY A 177 -26.38 -1.48 13.38
C GLY A 177 -27.32 -2.31 14.26
N PRO A 178 -28.55 -2.60 13.78
CA PRO A 178 -29.49 -3.44 14.52
C PRO A 178 -28.92 -4.84 14.77
N GLY A 179 -28.96 -5.29 16.03
CA GLY A 179 -28.50 -6.62 16.43
C GLY A 179 -26.99 -6.80 16.49
N VAL A 180 -26.21 -5.74 16.24
CA VAL A 180 -24.75 -5.75 16.37
C VAL A 180 -24.36 -5.92 17.84
N GLU A 181 -23.40 -6.82 18.09
CA GLU A 181 -22.84 -7.06 19.42
C GLU A 181 -21.36 -6.71 19.52
N GLY A 182 -20.91 -6.26 20.69
CA GLY A 182 -19.50 -5.96 20.95
C GLY A 182 -18.91 -4.82 20.11
N ALA A 183 -19.74 -3.95 19.53
CA ALA A 183 -19.26 -2.81 18.75
C ALA A 183 -18.50 -1.81 19.63
N THR A 184 -17.41 -1.26 19.10
CA THR A 184 -16.66 -0.18 19.75
C THR A 184 -16.51 1.01 18.83
N ILE A 185 -17.06 2.16 19.22
CA ILE A 185 -16.74 3.47 18.67
C ILE A 185 -16.17 4.30 19.81
N SER A 186 -14.85 4.50 19.82
CA SER A 186 -14.18 5.21 20.92
C SER A 186 -14.37 6.73 20.88
N GLY A 187 -14.88 7.28 19.77
CA GLY A 187 -15.18 8.69 19.63
C GLY A 187 -15.32 9.13 18.18
N GLY A 188 -15.08 10.42 17.95
CA GLY A 188 -15.19 11.02 16.61
C GLY A 188 -16.63 11.19 16.14
N GLY A 189 -16.80 11.27 14.83
CA GLY A 189 -17.99 11.78 14.17
C GLY A 189 -18.06 13.30 14.29
N ALA A 190 -18.66 13.96 13.30
CA ALA A 190 -18.79 15.41 13.29
C ALA A 190 -19.95 15.88 12.42
N VAL A 191 -20.31 17.15 12.60
CA VAL A 191 -20.92 17.98 11.56
C VAL A 191 -19.79 18.89 11.08
N PHE A 192 -19.55 18.98 9.77
CA PHE A 192 -18.71 20.05 9.27
C PHE A 192 -19.56 21.29 9.07
N ASP A 193 -19.09 22.42 9.58
CA ASP A 193 -19.48 23.71 9.03
C ASP A 193 -18.73 23.89 7.70
N ASN A 194 -19.05 23.04 6.72
CA ASN A 194 -18.66 23.32 5.36
C ASN A 194 -19.67 24.36 4.85
N THR A 195 -19.20 25.41 4.18
CA THR A 195 -20.04 26.51 3.70
C THR A 195 -21.00 26.08 2.57
N PHE A 196 -21.19 24.78 2.34
CA PHE A 196 -21.98 24.19 1.26
C PHE A 196 -23.27 23.50 1.78
N ASP A 197 -23.23 22.83 2.93
CA ASP A 197 -24.43 22.32 3.62
C ASP A 197 -24.17 22.09 5.13
N PRO A 198 -24.68 22.97 6.03
CA PRO A 198 -24.53 22.83 7.47
C PRO A 198 -25.33 21.66 8.07
N SER A 199 -26.07 20.89 7.27
CA SER A 199 -26.83 19.71 7.69
C SER A 199 -26.11 18.38 7.43
N GLU A 200 -24.97 18.38 6.72
CA GLU A 200 -24.22 17.16 6.48
C GLU A 200 -23.53 16.65 7.75
N THR A 201 -23.97 15.47 8.18
CA THR A 201 -23.43 14.79 9.36
C THR A 201 -22.58 13.59 8.93
N TYR A 202 -21.47 13.39 9.63
CA TYR A 202 -20.46 12.38 9.29
C TYR A 202 -20.26 11.42 10.47
N PRO A 203 -21.29 10.64 10.87
CA PRO A 203 -21.19 9.72 12.00
C PRO A 203 -20.32 8.51 11.67
N ASN A 204 -19.70 7.95 12.71
CA ASN A 204 -19.10 6.63 12.62
C ASN A 204 -20.17 5.55 12.83
N THR A 205 -20.10 4.46 12.08
CA THR A 205 -21.09 3.37 12.14
C THR A 205 -20.43 2.00 12.19
N VAL A 206 -20.77 1.18 13.19
CA VAL A 206 -20.38 -0.23 13.22
C VAL A 206 -21.56 -1.08 12.77
N THR A 207 -21.42 -1.83 11.68
CA THR A 207 -22.51 -2.60 11.05
C THR A 207 -22.42 -4.11 11.25
N GLY A 208 -21.37 -4.63 11.89
CA GLY A 208 -21.26 -6.05 12.21
C GLY A 208 -20.59 -6.28 13.57
N ASP A 209 -20.76 -7.49 14.09
CA ASP A 209 -20.34 -7.85 15.45
C ASP A 209 -18.83 -7.65 15.64
N PHE A 210 -18.44 -7.15 16.82
CA PHE A 210 -17.05 -6.86 17.21
C PHE A 210 -16.31 -5.85 16.32
N GLY A 211 -17.03 -5.11 15.47
CA GLY A 211 -16.45 -4.04 14.69
C GLY A 211 -15.94 -2.90 15.58
N THR A 212 -14.78 -2.35 15.25
CA THR A 212 -14.09 -1.33 16.04
C THR A 212 -13.72 -0.13 15.19
N ILE A 213 -14.10 1.06 15.66
CA ILE A 213 -13.69 2.36 15.13
C ILE A 213 -13.06 3.16 16.26
N SER A 214 -11.75 3.44 16.17
CA SER A 214 -11.07 4.20 17.22
C SER A 214 -11.39 5.70 17.18
N GLY A 215 -11.85 6.23 16.05
CA GLY A 215 -12.24 7.65 15.91
C GLY A 215 -12.41 8.09 14.46
N GLY A 216 -12.06 9.34 14.16
CA GLY A 216 -12.28 9.93 12.83
C GLY A 216 -13.75 10.27 12.56
N PHE A 217 -14.13 10.43 11.31
CA PHE A 217 -15.51 10.77 10.91
C PHE A 217 -15.93 10.01 9.64
N ASP A 218 -17.23 9.69 9.53
CA ASP A 218 -17.81 8.93 8.43
C ASP A 218 -17.18 7.54 8.20
N ASN A 219 -16.64 6.93 9.26
CA ASN A 219 -16.03 5.60 9.15
C ASN A 219 -17.07 4.50 9.35
N GLN A 220 -16.90 3.39 8.63
CA GLN A 220 -17.74 2.21 8.74
C GLN A 220 -16.91 0.96 9.01
N ALA A 221 -17.25 0.20 10.04
CA ALA A 221 -16.64 -1.10 10.35
C ALA A 221 -17.70 -2.22 10.34
N GLY A 222 -17.43 -3.31 9.65
CA GLY A 222 -18.26 -4.53 9.60
C GLY A 222 -17.92 -5.52 10.71
N SER A 223 -18.25 -6.79 10.49
CA SER A 223 -17.99 -7.86 11.47
C SER A 223 -16.48 -8.08 11.64
N GLU A 224 -16.00 -7.98 12.88
CA GLU A 224 -14.59 -8.02 13.26
C GLU A 224 -13.73 -6.98 12.50
N GLY A 225 -14.38 -6.00 11.86
CA GLY A 225 -13.73 -4.99 11.05
C GLY A 225 -13.05 -3.94 11.92
N PHE A 226 -11.90 -3.43 11.49
CA PHE A 226 -11.16 -2.42 12.22
C PHE A 226 -10.94 -1.16 11.39
N VAL A 227 -11.33 -0.01 11.92
CA VAL A 227 -10.94 1.30 11.42
C VAL A 227 -10.22 2.09 12.52
N GLY A 228 -8.93 2.35 12.35
CA GLY A 228 -8.15 3.12 13.33
C GLY A 228 -8.50 4.62 13.35
N GLY A 229 -9.11 5.15 12.29
CA GLY A 229 -9.61 6.52 12.21
C GLY A 229 -9.64 7.06 10.79
N GLY A 230 -9.44 8.37 10.64
CA GLY A 230 -9.47 9.03 9.32
C GLY A 230 -10.88 9.41 8.87
N TRP A 231 -11.07 9.53 7.56
CA TRP A 231 -12.33 10.00 6.96
C TRP A 231 -12.88 9.00 5.94
N GLY A 232 -14.13 8.55 6.12
CA GLY A 232 -14.86 7.90 5.04
C GLY A 232 -14.35 6.49 4.74
N ASN A 233 -13.63 5.87 5.68
CA ASN A 233 -13.04 4.55 5.49
C ASN A 233 -14.09 3.46 5.76
N LYS A 234 -14.12 2.43 4.91
CA LYS A 234 -15.11 1.35 4.96
C LYS A 234 -14.42 -0.01 5.07
N SER A 235 -14.31 -0.53 6.29
CA SER A 235 -13.79 -1.87 6.58
C SER A 235 -14.97 -2.83 6.72
N THR A 236 -15.59 -3.24 5.62
CA THR A 236 -16.87 -3.99 5.61
C THR A 236 -16.73 -5.48 5.41
N GLY A 237 -15.58 -5.97 4.95
CA GLY A 237 -15.28 -7.40 4.91
C GLY A 237 -15.13 -7.98 6.32
N MET A 238 -15.46 -9.26 6.51
CA MET A 238 -15.24 -9.91 7.80
C MET A 238 -13.74 -9.94 8.13
N SER A 239 -13.40 -9.52 9.36
CA SER A 239 -12.03 -9.36 9.86
C SER A 239 -11.14 -8.48 8.96
N SER A 240 -11.74 -7.51 8.26
CA SER A 240 -11.02 -6.53 7.45
C SER A 240 -10.35 -5.45 8.30
N SER A 241 -9.33 -4.77 7.78
CA SER A 241 -8.64 -3.71 8.53
C SER A 241 -8.22 -2.50 7.70
N ILE A 242 -8.44 -1.31 8.26
CA ILE A 242 -7.98 -0.03 7.73
C ILE A 242 -7.45 0.81 8.90
N PRO A 243 -6.12 0.90 9.11
CA PRO A 243 -5.56 1.70 10.21
C PRO A 243 -5.87 3.21 10.12
N GLY A 244 -6.12 3.74 8.92
CA GLY A 244 -6.50 5.15 8.72
C GLY A 244 -6.49 5.59 7.25
N GLY A 245 -6.38 6.90 7.03
CA GLY A 245 -6.41 7.51 5.69
C GLY A 245 -7.79 8.08 5.33
N ARG A 246 -8.06 8.24 4.03
CA ARG A 246 -9.31 8.84 3.54
C ARG A 246 -9.91 8.02 2.39
N TYR A 247 -11.20 7.71 2.48
CA TYR A 247 -11.97 6.97 1.48
C TYR A 247 -11.40 5.60 1.09
N ASN A 248 -10.73 4.92 2.03
CA ASN A 248 -10.26 3.57 1.79
C ASN A 248 -11.40 2.55 2.00
N SER A 249 -11.42 1.48 1.22
CA SER A 249 -12.42 0.41 1.27
C SER A 249 -11.72 -0.94 1.39
N ALA A 250 -12.03 -1.70 2.43
CA ALA A 250 -11.61 -3.07 2.64
C ALA A 250 -12.86 -3.94 2.78
N SER A 251 -13.35 -4.47 1.66
CA SER A 251 -14.65 -5.15 1.57
C SER A 251 -14.54 -6.67 1.36
N GLY A 252 -13.35 -7.17 1.01
CA GLY A 252 -13.07 -8.60 0.93
C GLY A 252 -12.92 -9.24 2.31
N PHE A 253 -13.26 -10.53 2.42
CA PHE A 253 -13.00 -11.32 3.62
C PHE A 253 -11.49 -11.32 3.95
N HIS A 254 -11.11 -10.96 5.17
CA HIS A 254 -9.71 -10.77 5.60
C HIS A 254 -8.90 -9.73 4.79
N SER A 255 -9.54 -8.82 4.06
CA SER A 255 -8.82 -7.82 3.27
C SER A 255 -8.28 -6.68 4.14
N SER A 256 -7.24 -6.00 3.66
CA SER A 256 -6.64 -4.89 4.40
C SER A 256 -6.18 -3.77 3.49
N VAL A 257 -6.27 -2.55 4.00
CA VAL A 257 -5.68 -1.36 3.38
C VAL A 257 -4.77 -0.70 4.41
N GLY A 258 -3.46 -0.62 4.14
CA GLY A 258 -2.49 -0.05 5.08
C GLY A 258 -2.71 1.44 5.38
N GLY A 259 -3.38 2.17 4.48
CA GLY A 259 -3.78 3.57 4.63
C GLY A 259 -3.87 4.28 3.29
N GLY A 260 -3.61 5.60 3.26
CA GLY A 260 -3.58 6.39 2.03
C GLY A 260 -4.94 6.97 1.63
N PHE A 261 -5.16 7.15 0.33
CA PHE A 261 -6.33 7.85 -0.21
C PHE A 261 -7.05 7.06 -1.31
N SER A 262 -8.34 6.79 -1.15
CA SER A 262 -9.20 6.16 -2.16
C SER A 262 -8.71 4.78 -2.63
N ASN A 263 -8.15 3.96 -1.73
CA ASN A 263 -7.73 2.60 -2.04
C ASN A 263 -8.86 1.59 -1.83
N ASN A 264 -8.92 0.52 -2.63
CA ASN A 264 -9.96 -0.50 -2.57
C ASN A 264 -9.38 -1.93 -2.55
N ALA A 265 -9.51 -2.62 -1.42
CA ALA A 265 -9.18 -4.04 -1.23
C ALA A 265 -10.47 -4.88 -1.13
N SER A 266 -10.96 -5.37 -2.28
CA SER A 266 -12.24 -6.10 -2.36
C SER A 266 -12.12 -7.61 -2.56
N GLY A 267 -10.94 -8.12 -2.88
CA GLY A 267 -10.68 -9.56 -2.97
C GLY A 267 -10.50 -10.21 -1.60
N MET A 268 -10.82 -11.51 -1.48
CA MET A 268 -10.56 -12.26 -0.25
C MET A 268 -9.05 -12.30 0.05
N GLY A 269 -8.65 -11.89 1.24
CA GLY A 269 -7.24 -11.80 1.67
C GLY A 269 -6.41 -10.83 0.84
N SER A 270 -7.02 -9.89 0.11
CA SER A 270 -6.28 -8.90 -0.66
C SER A 270 -5.71 -7.79 0.23
N PHE A 271 -4.60 -7.20 -0.21
CA PHE A 271 -3.91 -6.14 0.53
C PHE A 271 -3.54 -4.98 -0.37
N VAL A 272 -3.94 -3.77 0.01
CA VAL A 272 -3.39 -2.53 -0.55
C VAL A 272 -2.43 -1.92 0.46
N ALA A 273 -1.15 -1.84 0.13
CA ALA A 273 -0.13 -1.37 1.07
C ALA A 273 -0.29 0.10 1.46
N GLY A 274 -0.84 0.92 0.56
CA GLY A 274 -1.04 2.36 0.74
C GLY A 274 -0.92 3.11 -0.59
N GLY A 275 -0.63 4.40 -0.54
CA GLY A 275 -0.64 5.27 -1.73
C GLY A 275 -2.05 5.75 -2.05
N GLY A 276 -2.42 5.87 -3.33
CA GLY A 276 -3.76 6.31 -3.70
C GLY A 276 -4.36 5.69 -4.95
N TYR A 277 -5.69 5.56 -4.96
CA TYR A 277 -6.46 5.02 -6.09
C TYR A 277 -6.04 3.61 -6.52
N ASN A 278 -5.51 2.78 -5.62
CA ASN A 278 -5.16 1.41 -5.95
C ASN A 278 -6.35 0.46 -5.71
N THR A 279 -6.48 -0.56 -6.56
CA THR A 279 -7.52 -1.58 -6.46
C THR A 279 -6.92 -2.99 -6.41
N ALA A 280 -7.07 -3.68 -5.27
CA ALA A 280 -6.76 -5.10 -5.09
C ALA A 280 -8.06 -5.90 -4.98
N SER A 281 -8.65 -6.23 -6.13
CA SER A 281 -9.94 -6.93 -6.26
C SER A 281 -9.82 -8.45 -6.37
N GLY A 282 -8.66 -8.98 -6.74
CA GLY A 282 -8.41 -10.42 -6.84
C GLY A 282 -8.18 -11.09 -5.49
N VAL A 283 -8.51 -12.37 -5.39
CA VAL A 283 -8.20 -13.20 -4.20
C VAL A 283 -6.69 -13.24 -3.99
N HIS A 284 -6.24 -12.99 -2.76
CA HIS A 284 -4.83 -12.94 -2.35
C HIS A 284 -3.95 -11.99 -3.18
N SER A 285 -4.56 -10.93 -3.74
CA SER A 285 -3.83 -9.95 -4.54
C SER A 285 -3.21 -8.84 -3.69
N PHE A 286 -2.16 -8.21 -4.22
CA PHE A 286 -1.41 -7.12 -3.61
C PHE A 286 -1.33 -5.94 -4.58
N ALA A 287 -1.65 -4.73 -4.11
CA ALA A 287 -1.46 -3.50 -4.88
C ALA A 287 -0.76 -2.40 -4.05
N ALA A 288 0.11 -1.63 -4.70
CA ALA A 288 0.79 -0.49 -4.08
C ALA A 288 1.16 0.58 -5.10
N GLY A 289 1.14 1.85 -4.68
CA GLY A 289 1.56 2.98 -5.51
C GLY A 289 0.44 3.97 -5.79
N TYR A 290 0.28 4.35 -7.05
CA TYR A 290 -0.76 5.28 -7.51
C TYR A 290 -1.46 4.72 -8.76
N PHE A 291 -2.77 4.44 -8.67
CA PHE A 291 -3.56 3.81 -9.74
C PHE A 291 -3.10 2.39 -10.16
N ALA A 292 -2.69 1.55 -9.22
CA ALA A 292 -2.39 0.13 -9.47
C ALA A 292 -3.63 -0.75 -9.28
N ASN A 293 -4.03 -1.53 -10.29
CA ASN A 293 -5.28 -2.29 -10.32
C ASN A 293 -5.08 -3.76 -10.68
N THR A 294 -5.62 -4.69 -9.88
CA THR A 294 -5.56 -6.15 -10.09
C THR A 294 -6.73 -6.68 -10.94
N GLN A 295 -7.17 -5.88 -11.90
CA GLN A 295 -8.28 -6.18 -12.81
C GLN A 295 -8.07 -5.48 -14.15
N THR A 296 -8.83 -5.83 -15.19
CA THR A 296 -8.80 -5.15 -16.49
C THR A 296 -9.47 -3.77 -16.46
N ALA A 297 -9.18 -2.94 -17.47
CA ALA A 297 -9.73 -1.57 -17.63
C ALA A 297 -11.15 -1.53 -18.24
N ASP A 298 -11.81 -2.69 -18.37
CA ASP A 298 -13.06 -2.81 -19.11
C ASP A 298 -14.26 -2.24 -18.31
N THR A 299 -15.34 -1.91 -19.01
CA THR A 299 -16.60 -1.48 -18.37
C THR A 299 -17.14 -2.52 -17.39
N VAL A 300 -16.84 -3.80 -17.63
CA VAL A 300 -17.00 -4.91 -16.69
C VAL A 300 -15.61 -5.50 -16.46
N PRO A 301 -14.90 -5.07 -15.40
CA PRO A 301 -13.52 -5.52 -15.16
C PRO A 301 -13.45 -7.03 -14.96
N VAL A 302 -12.48 -7.68 -15.61
CA VAL A 302 -12.07 -9.04 -15.28
C VAL A 302 -11.10 -8.96 -14.11
N VAL A 303 -11.45 -9.60 -13.00
CA VAL A 303 -10.64 -9.65 -11.78
C VAL A 303 -9.59 -10.75 -11.90
N HIS A 304 -8.36 -10.48 -11.46
CA HIS A 304 -7.25 -11.41 -11.52
C HIS A 304 -6.72 -11.76 -10.12
N ASP A 305 -6.72 -13.05 -9.79
CA ASP A 305 -6.28 -13.55 -8.48
C ASP A 305 -4.75 -13.62 -8.40
N GLY A 306 -4.19 -13.50 -7.19
CA GLY A 306 -2.76 -13.70 -6.93
C GLY A 306 -1.81 -12.67 -7.58
N VAL A 307 -2.34 -11.52 -8.04
CA VAL A 307 -1.54 -10.47 -8.67
C VAL A 307 -0.75 -9.69 -7.63
N PHE A 308 0.51 -9.36 -7.93
CA PHE A 308 1.35 -8.42 -7.19
C PHE A 308 1.68 -7.24 -8.10
N ILE A 309 1.05 -6.09 -7.87
CA ILE A 309 1.16 -4.92 -8.75
C ILE A 309 1.72 -3.68 -8.03
N PHE A 310 2.70 -3.04 -8.66
CA PHE A 310 3.32 -1.80 -8.19
C PHE A 310 3.26 -0.75 -9.29
N SER A 311 2.85 0.47 -8.95
CA SER A 311 2.89 1.61 -9.88
C SER A 311 3.64 2.81 -9.29
N ASP A 312 4.24 3.58 -10.18
CA ASP A 312 4.83 4.88 -9.89
C ASP A 312 3.77 5.98 -9.71
N ASN A 313 4.22 7.22 -9.53
CA ASN A 313 3.37 8.39 -9.22
C ASN A 313 2.55 8.93 -10.41
N HIS A 314 2.36 8.15 -11.48
CA HIS A 314 1.56 8.57 -12.63
C HIS A 314 0.06 8.42 -12.36
N SER A 315 -0.73 9.41 -12.75
CA SER A 315 -2.20 9.45 -12.58
C SER A 315 -2.94 8.70 -13.70
N LEU A 316 -2.42 7.56 -14.12
CA LEU A 316 -2.99 6.70 -15.15
C LEU A 316 -3.20 5.31 -14.57
N ASP A 317 -4.26 4.62 -14.97
CA ASP A 317 -4.48 3.24 -14.54
C ASP A 317 -3.37 2.31 -15.02
N PHE A 318 -2.83 1.51 -14.10
CA PHE A 318 -1.95 0.40 -14.40
C PHE A 318 -2.67 -0.88 -13.99
N ASN A 319 -3.15 -1.61 -14.99
CA ASN A 319 -4.05 -2.74 -14.85
C ASN A 319 -3.30 -4.06 -15.08
N SER A 320 -3.55 -5.06 -14.24
CA SER A 320 -3.08 -6.43 -14.49
C SER A 320 -3.72 -7.03 -15.74
N VAL A 321 -3.02 -7.93 -16.41
CA VAL A 321 -3.46 -8.61 -17.63
C VAL A 321 -3.78 -10.09 -17.42
N THR A 322 -3.33 -10.68 -16.32
CA THR A 322 -3.63 -12.08 -15.99
C THR A 322 -3.52 -12.37 -14.48
N SER A 323 -4.04 -13.52 -14.04
CA SER A 323 -3.87 -13.99 -12.66
C SER A 323 -2.44 -14.48 -12.40
N ASN A 324 -1.98 -14.39 -11.15
CA ASN A 324 -0.62 -14.72 -10.70
C ASN A 324 0.48 -13.89 -11.39
N GLU A 325 0.16 -12.67 -11.78
CA GLU A 325 1.09 -11.74 -12.41
C GLU A 325 1.90 -10.95 -11.37
N PHE A 326 3.20 -10.75 -11.64
CA PHE A 326 3.98 -9.70 -10.99
C PHE A 326 4.16 -8.52 -11.96
N ALA A 327 3.44 -7.43 -11.72
CA ALA A 327 3.37 -6.27 -12.61
C ALA A 327 4.01 -5.04 -11.96
N VAL A 328 4.89 -4.35 -12.69
CA VAL A 328 5.56 -3.13 -12.20
C VAL A 328 5.54 -2.05 -13.28
N ARG A 329 4.92 -0.90 -12.98
CA ARG A 329 5.10 0.35 -13.74
C ARG A 329 6.06 1.26 -12.98
N ALA A 330 7.27 1.38 -13.49
CA ALA A 330 8.28 2.31 -12.97
C ALA A 330 8.93 3.02 -14.15
N THR A 331 8.42 4.20 -14.51
CA THR A 331 8.92 5.00 -15.65
C THR A 331 10.37 5.46 -15.50
N GLY A 332 10.88 5.54 -14.27
CA GLY A 332 12.31 5.76 -13.99
C GLY A 332 13.16 4.48 -13.99
N GLY A 333 12.59 3.33 -14.38
CA GLY A 333 13.24 2.03 -14.40
C GLY A 333 13.03 1.20 -13.13
N VAL A 334 13.43 -0.07 -13.20
CA VAL A 334 13.37 -1.06 -12.11
C VAL A 334 14.78 -1.49 -11.74
N ARG A 335 15.09 -1.58 -10.45
CA ARG A 335 16.40 -2.02 -9.94
C ARG A 335 16.26 -3.13 -8.90
N PHE A 336 16.82 -4.30 -9.19
CA PHE A 336 17.01 -5.40 -8.25
C PHE A 336 18.43 -5.35 -7.68
N VAL A 337 18.56 -5.31 -6.36
CA VAL A 337 19.86 -5.29 -5.67
C VAL A 337 20.20 -6.71 -5.20
N THR A 338 21.35 -7.24 -5.60
CA THR A 338 21.77 -8.62 -5.30
C THR A 338 23.01 -8.71 -4.43
N ALA A 339 23.69 -7.59 -4.18
CA ALA A 339 24.74 -7.48 -3.17
C ALA A 339 24.83 -6.05 -2.64
N ILE A 340 25.31 -5.90 -1.41
CA ILE A 340 25.55 -4.63 -0.73
C ILE A 340 26.97 -4.59 -0.15
N ASN A 341 27.46 -3.41 0.15
CA ASN A 341 28.62 -3.22 1.01
C ASN A 341 28.22 -3.55 2.46
N GLY A 342 28.91 -4.49 3.10
CA GLY A 342 28.57 -4.96 4.45
C GLY A 342 28.73 -3.91 5.56
N THR A 343 29.38 -2.78 5.28
CA THR A 343 29.57 -1.68 6.23
C THR A 343 28.59 -0.53 5.99
N THR A 344 28.33 -0.17 4.73
CA THR A 344 27.49 1.01 4.40
C THR A 344 26.07 0.66 3.96
N GLY A 345 25.78 -0.61 3.66
CA GLY A 345 24.50 -1.03 3.08
C GLY A 345 24.30 -0.62 1.62
N ALA A 346 25.25 0.10 1.02
CA ALA A 346 25.12 0.58 -0.36
C ALA A 346 25.09 -0.58 -1.36
N PRO A 347 24.19 -0.58 -2.37
CA PRO A 347 24.17 -1.59 -3.43
C PRO A 347 25.51 -1.70 -4.17
N THR A 348 26.06 -2.91 -4.27
CA THR A 348 27.31 -3.20 -4.99
C THR A 348 27.11 -4.06 -6.23
N LYS A 349 25.98 -4.78 -6.34
CA LYS A 349 25.58 -5.52 -7.54
C LYS A 349 24.09 -5.36 -7.80
N THR A 350 23.73 -5.11 -9.05
CA THR A 350 22.33 -4.86 -9.45
C THR A 350 21.98 -5.46 -10.80
N THR A 351 20.69 -5.75 -10.98
CA THR A 351 20.06 -5.95 -12.28
C THR A 351 19.04 -4.84 -12.47
N THR A 352 19.20 -4.04 -13.51
CA THR A 352 18.37 -2.86 -13.79
C THR A 352 17.72 -2.95 -15.15
N ILE A 353 16.44 -2.58 -15.25
CA ILE A 353 15.78 -2.21 -16.50
C ILE A 353 15.66 -0.69 -16.46
N ASP A 354 16.30 0.02 -17.40
CA ASP A 354 16.25 1.48 -17.42
C ASP A 354 14.94 2.03 -18.02
N GLU A 355 14.79 3.35 -18.03
CA GLU A 355 13.63 4.06 -18.60
C GLU A 355 13.39 3.77 -20.09
N ASN A 356 14.42 3.31 -20.82
CA ASN A 356 14.33 2.93 -22.23
C ASN A 356 14.05 1.43 -22.42
N GLY A 357 13.85 0.68 -21.35
CA GLY A 357 13.64 -0.78 -21.38
C GLY A 357 14.94 -1.59 -21.55
N THR A 358 16.11 -0.97 -21.42
CA THR A 358 17.40 -1.65 -21.54
C THR A 358 17.69 -2.45 -20.28
N LEU A 359 17.79 -3.77 -20.41
CA LEU A 359 18.26 -4.63 -19.33
C LEU A 359 19.78 -4.52 -19.18
N THR A 360 20.24 -3.88 -18.11
CA THR A 360 21.63 -3.85 -17.69
C THR A 360 21.80 -4.75 -16.47
N THR A 361 22.76 -5.67 -16.49
CA THR A 361 23.07 -6.49 -15.31
C THR A 361 24.55 -6.36 -14.97
N SER A 362 24.90 -6.26 -13.68
CA SER A 362 26.31 -6.10 -13.27
C SER A 362 27.17 -7.33 -13.56
N ASN A 363 26.56 -8.52 -13.67
CA ASN A 363 27.21 -9.79 -14.01
C ASN A 363 26.17 -10.74 -14.61
N VAL A 364 25.99 -10.77 -15.94
CA VAL A 364 25.40 -11.96 -16.56
C VAL A 364 26.48 -13.03 -16.48
N THR A 365 26.47 -13.84 -15.43
CA THR A 365 27.14 -15.14 -15.52
C THR A 365 26.27 -15.91 -16.50
N ALA A 366 26.70 -15.95 -17.76
CA ALA A 366 26.15 -16.85 -18.77
C ALA A 366 25.95 -18.22 -18.12
N LEU A 367 24.88 -18.94 -18.51
CA LEU A 367 24.72 -20.37 -18.28
C LEU A 367 26.10 -21.02 -18.12
N SER A 368 26.43 -21.45 -16.91
CA SER A 368 27.80 -21.78 -16.54
C SER A 368 28.33 -22.92 -17.41
N GLY A 369 29.17 -22.56 -18.37
CA GLY A 369 30.17 -23.40 -19.01
C GLY A 369 31.48 -22.61 -19.04
N PRO A 370 32.63 -23.25 -18.82
CA PRO A 370 33.89 -22.54 -18.66
C PRO A 370 34.24 -21.83 -19.97
N VAL A 371 34.70 -20.59 -19.82
CA VAL A 371 35.13 -19.58 -20.82
C VAL A 371 34.04 -18.78 -21.57
N THR A 372 34.20 -17.46 -21.45
CA THR A 372 33.61 -16.31 -22.19
C THR A 372 32.26 -15.75 -21.73
N SER A 373 32.31 -14.57 -21.11
CA SER A 373 31.16 -13.72 -20.77
C SER A 373 30.61 -13.06 -22.04
N GLY A 374 29.55 -13.63 -22.61
CA GLY A 374 28.72 -12.95 -23.61
C GLY A 374 27.60 -12.17 -22.91
N CYS A 375 27.52 -10.86 -23.15
CA CYS A 375 26.40 -10.02 -22.72
C CYS A 375 25.56 -9.64 -23.94
N PHE A 376 24.24 -9.74 -23.81
CA PHE A 376 23.31 -9.19 -24.80
C PHE A 376 23.19 -7.69 -24.54
N TYR A 377 23.68 -6.87 -25.46
CA TYR A 377 23.55 -5.41 -25.41
C TYR A 377 22.55 -4.99 -26.49
N CYS A 378 21.39 -4.47 -26.10
CA CYS A 378 20.53 -3.69 -26.99
C CYS A 378 20.66 -2.22 -26.59
N GLY A 379 21.69 -1.54 -27.12
CA GLY A 379 21.93 -0.11 -26.82
C GLY A 379 21.27 0.83 -27.82
N THR A 380 21.03 2.07 -27.41
CA THR A 380 20.33 3.17 -28.13
C THR A 380 21.16 3.88 -29.22
N ALA A 381 22.30 3.34 -29.63
CA ALA A 381 23.10 3.82 -30.78
C ALA A 381 22.81 2.93 -32.01
N PRO A 382 23.24 3.24 -33.26
CA PRO A 382 22.74 2.56 -34.46
C PRO A 382 23.20 1.11 -34.64
N VAL A 383 23.57 0.39 -33.57
CA VAL A 383 24.15 -0.96 -33.58
C VAL A 383 23.42 -1.87 -32.57
N ASN A 384 22.51 -2.70 -33.06
CA ASN A 384 21.94 -3.83 -32.31
C ASN A 384 22.81 -5.08 -32.57
N GLY A 385 23.37 -5.71 -31.54
CA GLY A 385 24.24 -6.89 -31.70
C GLY A 385 24.51 -7.65 -30.40
N MET A 386 24.87 -8.93 -30.53
CA MET A 386 25.30 -9.77 -29.40
C MET A 386 26.80 -9.56 -29.17
N MET A 387 27.20 -9.15 -27.95
CA MET A 387 28.62 -9.08 -27.60
C MET A 387 29.10 -10.41 -27.04
N VAL A 388 30.20 -10.93 -27.59
CA VAL A 388 30.96 -12.06 -27.01
C VAL A 388 32.35 -11.53 -26.69
N SER A 389 32.52 -10.83 -25.57
CA SER A 389 33.79 -10.15 -25.28
C SER A 389 34.76 -11.03 -24.49
N GLY A 390 36.01 -11.04 -24.97
CA GLY A 390 37.20 -11.35 -24.19
C GLY A 390 37.85 -10.02 -23.78
N SER A 391 38.51 -9.99 -22.64
CA SER A 391 38.69 -8.84 -21.76
C SER A 391 39.56 -7.67 -22.22
N ASN A 392 39.93 -7.49 -23.49
CA ASN A 392 40.68 -6.29 -23.92
C ASN A 392 40.31 -5.88 -25.37
N ASN A 393 39.65 -4.73 -25.52
CA ASN A 393 39.39 -3.94 -26.76
C ASN A 393 38.93 -4.69 -28.03
N ASP A 394 37.63 -5.03 -28.06
CA ASP A 394 36.74 -5.22 -29.24
C ASP A 394 36.23 -6.64 -29.44
N ARG A 395 34.90 -6.85 -29.30
CA ARG A 395 34.13 -7.96 -29.95
C ARG A 395 32.62 -7.67 -30.04
N TYR A 396 32.17 -7.12 -31.16
CA TYR A 396 30.73 -7.13 -31.51
C TYR A 396 30.51 -8.07 -32.69
N VAL A 397 29.56 -9.00 -32.58
CA VAL A 397 28.89 -9.57 -33.75
C VAL A 397 27.60 -8.77 -33.93
N ALA A 398 27.63 -7.78 -34.82
CA ALA A 398 26.44 -7.02 -35.17
C ALA A 398 25.73 -7.69 -36.36
N MET A 399 24.49 -8.14 -36.14
CA MET A 399 23.60 -8.57 -37.21
C MET A 399 22.64 -7.41 -37.50
N LYS A 400 22.91 -6.61 -38.54
CA LYS A 400 22.01 -5.54 -38.97
C LYS A 400 21.20 -5.99 -40.18
N ARG A 401 19.88 -5.93 -40.07
CA ARG A 401 18.96 -6.02 -41.21
C ARG A 401 18.06 -4.79 -41.14
N ASP A 402 18.46 -3.73 -41.85
CA ASP A 402 17.61 -2.69 -42.49
C ASP A 402 18.34 -1.34 -42.58
N GLY A 403 18.33 -0.75 -43.79
CA GLY A 403 18.99 0.52 -44.16
C GLY A 403 20.15 0.35 -45.15
N ALA A 404 20.36 1.34 -46.04
CA ALA A 404 21.50 1.36 -46.96
C ALA A 404 22.83 1.22 -46.19
N GLY A 405 23.61 0.17 -46.48
CA GLY A 405 24.80 -0.22 -45.70
C GLY A 405 24.58 -1.35 -44.67
N SER A 406 23.50 -2.13 -44.78
CA SER A 406 23.25 -3.30 -43.93
C SER A 406 24.26 -4.42 -44.18
N ASN A 407 25.07 -4.75 -43.16
CA ASN A 407 25.94 -5.92 -43.16
C ASN A 407 25.29 -7.07 -42.36
N VAL A 408 25.17 -8.25 -42.98
CA VAL A 408 24.70 -9.49 -42.31
C VAL A 408 25.68 -9.91 -41.21
N LEU A 409 26.98 -9.64 -41.41
CA LEU A 409 28.05 -9.86 -40.45
C LEU A 409 29.06 -8.71 -40.57
N SER A 410 29.27 -7.96 -39.49
CA SER A 410 30.33 -6.96 -39.37
C SER A 410 31.25 -7.35 -38.22
N VAL A 411 32.54 -7.59 -38.52
CA VAL A 411 33.57 -7.88 -37.53
C VAL A 411 34.47 -6.66 -37.43
N SER A 412 34.51 -6.03 -36.26
CA SER A 412 35.40 -4.90 -35.97
C SER A 412 36.39 -5.31 -34.89
N LYS A 413 37.68 -5.02 -35.13
CA LYS A 413 38.77 -5.28 -34.20
C LYS A 413 39.69 -4.05 -34.17
N GLY A 414 40.15 -3.69 -32.97
CA GLY A 414 40.91 -2.46 -32.74
C GLY A 414 42.37 -2.54 -33.17
N ASP A 415 42.89 -3.77 -33.32
CA ASP A 415 44.26 -4.06 -33.71
C ASP A 415 44.31 -5.03 -34.91
N ALA A 416 45.44 -5.06 -35.60
CA ALA A 416 45.71 -6.05 -36.65
C ALA A 416 45.60 -7.50 -36.12
N GLY A 417 45.07 -8.41 -36.94
CA GLY A 417 44.95 -9.83 -36.58
C GLY A 417 43.85 -10.56 -37.33
N TYR A 418 43.44 -11.72 -36.78
CA TYR A 418 42.41 -12.56 -37.38
C TYR A 418 41.01 -11.96 -37.25
N MET A 419 40.34 -11.78 -38.38
CA MET A 419 38.93 -11.44 -38.48
C MET A 419 38.07 -12.71 -38.50
N ALA A 420 38.55 -13.76 -39.20
CA ALA A 420 37.98 -15.10 -39.17
C ALA A 420 39.10 -16.14 -39.27
N GLY A 421 39.11 -17.14 -38.38
CA GLY A 421 40.04 -18.28 -38.44
C GLY A 421 39.30 -19.55 -38.85
N PHE A 422 39.83 -20.28 -39.81
CA PHE A 422 39.27 -21.54 -40.28
C PHE A 422 40.07 -22.70 -39.69
N TYR A 423 39.38 -23.62 -39.02
CA TYR A 423 39.97 -24.77 -38.35
C TYR A 423 39.27 -26.05 -38.79
N VAL A 424 40.04 -27.11 -39.01
CA VAL A 424 39.53 -28.46 -39.26
C VAL A 424 40.11 -29.39 -38.21
N ASN A 425 39.25 -30.04 -37.42
CA ASN A 425 39.66 -30.90 -36.30
C ASN A 425 40.64 -30.22 -35.33
N GLY A 426 40.46 -28.91 -35.10
CA GLY A 426 41.32 -28.11 -34.21
C GLY A 426 42.64 -27.63 -34.83
N ALA A 427 43.00 -28.07 -36.04
CA ALA A 427 44.16 -27.55 -36.76
C ALA A 427 43.80 -26.30 -37.58
N HIS A 428 44.63 -25.27 -37.52
CA HIS A 428 44.45 -24.03 -38.29
C HIS A 428 44.74 -24.29 -39.78
N VAL A 429 43.78 -24.00 -40.67
CA VAL A 429 43.87 -24.29 -42.13
C VAL A 429 43.76 -23.05 -43.01
N GLY A 430 43.37 -21.91 -42.45
CA GLY A 430 43.33 -20.64 -43.16
C GLY A 430 42.73 -19.53 -42.33
N GLU A 431 42.80 -18.31 -42.84
CA GLU A 431 42.33 -17.12 -42.13
C GLU A 431 41.88 -16.02 -43.10
N ILE A 432 41.00 -15.16 -42.60
CA ILE A 432 40.86 -13.78 -43.07
C ILE A 432 41.46 -12.90 -41.98
N SER A 433 42.51 -12.17 -42.30
CA SER A 433 43.18 -11.26 -41.40
C SER A 433 43.14 -9.84 -41.94
N SER A 434 43.16 -8.85 -41.07
CA SER A 434 43.29 -7.45 -41.47
C SER A 434 44.43 -6.77 -40.75
N THR A 435 45.08 -5.86 -41.47
CA THR A 435 45.96 -4.84 -40.92
C THR A 435 45.21 -3.52 -40.85
N THR A 436 45.91 -2.44 -40.48
CA THR A 436 45.36 -1.08 -40.53
C THR A 436 44.88 -0.67 -41.93
N PHE A 437 45.46 -1.24 -42.99
CA PHE A 437 45.25 -0.75 -44.37
C PHE A 437 44.79 -1.82 -45.35
N SER A 438 44.79 -3.09 -44.98
CA SER A 438 44.53 -4.19 -45.92
C SER A 438 43.88 -5.39 -45.26
N THR A 439 43.20 -6.20 -46.09
CA THR A 439 42.71 -7.53 -45.72
C THR A 439 43.49 -8.59 -46.49
N SER A 440 43.90 -9.65 -45.80
CA SER A 440 44.59 -10.81 -46.36
C SER A 440 43.75 -12.07 -46.21
N TYR A 441 43.77 -12.90 -47.25
CA TYR A 441 43.17 -14.23 -47.26
C TYR A 441 44.31 -15.25 -47.22
N GLY A 442 44.52 -15.87 -46.05
CA GLY A 442 45.59 -16.81 -45.80
C GLY A 442 45.12 -18.25 -45.97
N THR A 443 45.88 -19.07 -46.70
CA THR A 443 45.72 -20.53 -46.76
C THR A 443 47.02 -21.22 -46.35
N THR A 444 46.93 -22.36 -45.67
CA THR A 444 48.14 -23.05 -45.19
C THR A 444 48.98 -23.62 -46.33
N SER A 445 50.28 -23.34 -46.31
CA SER A 445 51.22 -23.79 -47.36
C SER A 445 52.59 -24.22 -46.79
N ASP A 446 52.63 -24.60 -45.51
CA ASP A 446 53.86 -24.95 -44.79
C ASP A 446 54.50 -26.26 -45.31
N LEU A 447 55.83 -26.28 -45.46
CA LEU A 447 56.60 -27.44 -45.92
C LEU A 447 56.33 -28.68 -45.04
N ARG A 448 56.18 -28.49 -43.73
CA ARG A 448 55.97 -29.58 -42.76
C ARG A 448 54.61 -30.26 -42.91
N LEU A 449 53.68 -29.63 -43.62
CA LEU A 449 52.35 -30.15 -43.91
C LEU A 449 52.27 -30.84 -45.28
N LYS A 450 53.39 -30.93 -46.02
CA LYS A 450 53.44 -31.45 -47.39
C LYS A 450 54.42 -32.61 -47.53
N GLN A 451 54.11 -33.52 -48.44
CA GLN A 451 54.94 -34.67 -48.81
C GLN A 451 54.94 -34.86 -50.33
N ASN A 452 55.86 -35.66 -50.87
CA ASN A 452 55.96 -35.97 -52.31
C ASN A 452 56.13 -34.71 -53.21
N ILE A 453 56.96 -33.76 -52.78
CA ILE A 453 57.18 -32.50 -53.48
C ILE A 453 58.06 -32.75 -54.72
N ARG A 454 57.50 -32.57 -55.91
CA ARG A 454 58.17 -32.71 -57.21
C ARG A 454 57.81 -31.55 -58.13
N PRO A 455 58.65 -31.22 -59.14
CA PRO A 455 58.29 -30.25 -60.16
C PRO A 455 56.95 -30.62 -60.83
N THR A 456 56.14 -29.61 -61.14
CA THR A 456 54.87 -29.82 -61.84
C THR A 456 55.12 -30.31 -63.27
N ALA A 457 54.25 -31.21 -63.75
CA ALA A 457 54.25 -31.64 -65.15
C ALA A 457 53.48 -30.67 -66.05
N PHE A 458 52.76 -29.70 -65.46
CA PHE A 458 52.02 -28.69 -66.20
C PHE A 458 52.98 -27.79 -66.98
N SER A 459 52.69 -27.63 -68.27
CA SER A 459 53.51 -26.93 -69.24
C SER A 459 52.81 -25.68 -69.78
N MET A 460 53.54 -24.86 -70.55
CA MET A 460 52.93 -23.75 -71.29
C MET A 460 51.82 -24.22 -72.24
N ASP A 461 51.99 -25.36 -72.89
CA ASP A 461 50.99 -25.90 -73.85
C ASP A 461 49.67 -26.25 -73.14
N ASP A 462 49.74 -26.67 -71.87
CA ASP A 462 48.57 -26.92 -71.04
C ASP A 462 47.88 -25.61 -70.62
N LEU A 463 48.67 -24.55 -70.32
CA LEU A 463 48.11 -23.24 -70.00
C LEU A 463 47.39 -22.62 -71.20
N MET A 464 47.95 -22.77 -72.41
CA MET A 464 47.39 -22.20 -73.63
C MET A 464 46.06 -22.85 -74.05
N GLN A 465 45.68 -23.97 -73.44
CA GLN A 465 44.36 -24.58 -73.61
C GLN A 465 43.29 -23.92 -72.72
N LEU A 466 43.67 -23.13 -71.70
CA LEU A 466 42.73 -22.42 -70.84
C LEU A 466 42.00 -21.32 -71.63
N GLN A 467 40.68 -21.29 -71.52
CA GLN A 467 39.84 -20.32 -72.19
C GLN A 467 39.36 -19.25 -71.21
N VAL A 468 39.87 -18.03 -71.39
CA VAL A 468 39.32 -16.84 -70.71
C VAL A 468 38.10 -16.38 -71.49
N ARG A 469 36.98 -16.21 -70.79
CA ARG A 469 35.70 -15.82 -71.38
C ARG A 469 35.21 -14.51 -70.78
N ASP A 470 34.65 -13.67 -71.64
CA ASP A 470 33.79 -12.58 -71.22
C ASP A 470 32.35 -13.10 -71.15
N TYR A 471 31.68 -12.84 -70.04
CA TYR A 471 30.31 -13.28 -69.80
C TYR A 471 29.53 -12.26 -68.97
N THR A 472 28.21 -12.38 -68.97
CA THR A 472 27.31 -11.66 -68.06
C THR A 472 26.54 -12.66 -67.21
N TYR A 473 26.17 -12.27 -65.99
CA TYR A 473 25.33 -13.12 -65.15
C TYR A 473 23.86 -12.98 -65.57
N ILE A 474 23.16 -14.10 -65.72
CA ILE A 474 21.73 -14.13 -66.11
C ILE A 474 20.84 -13.35 -65.12
N ALA A 475 21.22 -13.35 -63.84
CA ALA A 475 20.50 -12.63 -62.78
C ALA A 475 20.85 -11.13 -62.69
N ASP A 476 21.90 -10.66 -63.39
CA ASP A 476 22.28 -9.25 -63.38
C ASP A 476 21.49 -8.49 -64.45
N ALA A 477 20.47 -7.75 -64.01
CA ALA A 477 19.65 -6.91 -64.89
C ALA A 477 20.47 -5.81 -65.60
N ALA A 478 21.62 -5.41 -65.05
CA ALA A 478 22.51 -4.41 -65.65
C ALA A 478 23.39 -4.99 -66.78
N ASN A 479 23.42 -6.31 -66.95
CA ASN A 479 24.27 -7.03 -67.91
C ASN A 479 25.74 -6.58 -67.84
N THR A 480 26.27 -6.46 -66.64
CA THR A 480 27.64 -6.00 -66.41
C THR A 480 28.62 -7.04 -66.95
N PRO A 481 29.48 -6.72 -67.94
CA PRO A 481 30.46 -7.66 -68.46
C PRO A 481 31.47 -8.03 -67.39
N GLN A 482 31.79 -9.32 -67.28
CA GLN A 482 32.80 -9.87 -66.40
C GLN A 482 33.73 -10.77 -67.22
N THR A 483 35.02 -10.75 -66.87
CA THR A 483 36.03 -11.62 -67.49
C THR A 483 36.44 -12.68 -66.48
N GLY A 484 36.42 -13.95 -66.87
CA GLY A 484 36.81 -15.04 -65.99
C GLY A 484 36.88 -16.39 -66.71
N PHE A 485 36.76 -17.46 -65.93
CA PHE A 485 36.74 -18.84 -66.44
C PHE A 485 35.36 -19.46 -66.23
N ILE A 486 34.95 -20.32 -67.17
CA ILE A 486 33.80 -21.21 -66.97
C ILE A 486 34.27 -22.40 -66.16
N ALA A 487 33.64 -22.64 -65.01
CA ALA A 487 34.09 -23.64 -64.03
C ALA A 487 34.18 -25.06 -64.62
N GLN A 488 33.23 -25.44 -65.47
CA GLN A 488 33.17 -26.75 -66.11
C GLN A 488 34.31 -26.95 -67.11
N GLU A 489 34.60 -25.95 -67.95
CA GLU A 489 35.72 -25.98 -68.90
C GLU A 489 37.06 -26.03 -68.16
N LEU A 490 37.20 -25.22 -67.10
CA LEU A 490 38.42 -25.20 -66.28
C LEU A 490 38.65 -26.54 -65.55
N HIS A 491 37.58 -27.22 -65.14
CA HIS A 491 37.68 -28.50 -64.43
C HIS A 491 38.31 -29.60 -65.28
N GLU A 492 38.13 -29.59 -66.61
CA GLU A 492 38.74 -30.57 -67.51
C GLU A 492 40.26 -30.48 -67.54
N LEU A 493 40.81 -29.27 -67.34
CA LEU A 493 42.24 -28.99 -67.43
C LEU A 493 42.92 -28.89 -66.05
N ILE A 494 42.25 -28.26 -65.08
CA ILE A 494 42.78 -27.99 -63.73
C ILE A 494 41.69 -28.36 -62.68
N PRO A 495 41.42 -29.66 -62.46
CA PRO A 495 40.36 -30.12 -61.56
C PRO A 495 40.50 -29.55 -60.13
N GLN A 496 41.73 -29.43 -59.63
CA GLN A 496 42.03 -28.95 -58.28
C GLN A 496 41.63 -27.49 -58.03
N ALA A 497 41.45 -26.68 -59.08
CA ALA A 497 41.03 -25.28 -58.98
C ALA A 497 39.50 -25.14 -58.93
N VAL A 498 38.74 -26.22 -59.12
CA VAL A 498 37.28 -26.19 -59.23
C VAL A 498 36.65 -27.06 -58.15
N THR A 499 35.73 -26.48 -57.39
CA THR A 499 34.81 -27.25 -56.54
C THR A 499 33.58 -27.58 -57.36
N VAL A 500 33.34 -28.88 -57.55
CA VAL A 500 32.19 -29.40 -58.31
C VAL A 500 30.88 -29.09 -57.57
N GLY A 501 29.95 -28.47 -58.26
CA GLY A 501 28.60 -28.18 -57.76
C GLY A 501 27.60 -29.31 -58.01
N GLY A 502 26.38 -29.12 -57.52
CA GLY A 502 25.24 -30.02 -57.72
C GLY A 502 24.47 -29.75 -59.02
N ALA A 503 23.36 -30.49 -59.20
CA ALA A 503 22.49 -30.36 -60.38
C ALA A 503 21.75 -29.01 -60.45
N ASP A 504 21.51 -28.39 -59.30
CA ASP A 504 20.82 -27.11 -59.18
C ASP A 504 21.83 -25.98 -58.88
N PRO A 505 22.04 -25.04 -59.83
CA PRO A 505 23.00 -23.95 -59.64
C PRO A 505 22.55 -22.91 -58.60
N SER A 506 21.28 -22.89 -58.20
CA SER A 506 20.79 -21.95 -57.19
C SER A 506 21.14 -22.38 -55.76
N SER A 507 21.28 -23.69 -55.52
CA SER A 507 21.65 -24.25 -54.22
C SER A 507 23.11 -24.66 -54.13
N ASN A 508 23.69 -25.24 -55.19
CA ASN A 508 25.06 -25.75 -55.20
C ASN A 508 25.77 -25.44 -56.54
N PRO A 509 26.11 -24.17 -56.84
CA PRO A 509 26.84 -23.83 -58.05
C PRO A 509 28.26 -24.42 -58.06
N TRP A 510 28.81 -24.63 -59.25
CA TRP A 510 30.24 -24.93 -59.41
C TRP A 510 31.06 -23.67 -59.09
N GLN A 511 32.22 -23.82 -58.44
CA GLN A 511 33.00 -22.70 -57.92
C GLN A 511 34.46 -22.80 -58.36
N VAL A 512 35.09 -21.66 -58.64
CA VAL A 512 36.50 -21.56 -59.05
C VAL A 512 37.32 -20.88 -57.96
N ASP A 513 38.39 -21.53 -57.53
CA ASP A 513 39.44 -20.96 -56.68
C ASP A 513 40.56 -20.40 -57.54
N TYR A 514 40.44 -19.12 -57.88
CA TYR A 514 41.41 -18.40 -58.70
C TYR A 514 42.82 -18.38 -58.08
N GLY A 515 42.94 -18.46 -56.75
CA GLY A 515 44.24 -18.49 -56.06
C GLY A 515 45.07 -19.72 -56.43
N LYS A 516 44.43 -20.83 -56.78
CA LYS A 516 45.13 -22.05 -57.23
C LYS A 516 45.71 -21.93 -58.64
N LEU A 517 45.34 -20.92 -59.42
CA LEU A 517 45.89 -20.68 -60.76
C LEU A 517 47.25 -19.97 -60.72
N THR A 518 47.54 -19.21 -59.65
CA THR A 518 48.76 -18.41 -59.53
C THR A 518 50.06 -19.22 -59.71
N PRO A 519 50.23 -20.42 -59.12
CA PRO A 519 51.45 -21.21 -59.35
C PRO A 519 51.64 -21.65 -60.80
N PHE A 520 50.55 -21.93 -61.53
CA PHE A 520 50.60 -22.33 -62.94
C PHE A 520 50.97 -21.16 -63.85
N LEU A 521 50.46 -19.95 -63.56
CA LEU A 521 50.87 -18.74 -64.26
C LEU A 521 52.36 -18.45 -64.08
N VAL A 522 52.89 -18.61 -62.86
CA VAL A 522 54.33 -18.46 -62.60
C VAL A 522 55.14 -19.47 -63.43
N LYS A 523 54.71 -20.73 -63.46
CA LYS A 523 55.38 -21.78 -64.25
C LYS A 523 55.36 -21.45 -65.74
N ALA A 524 54.23 -21.00 -66.28
CA ALA A 524 54.12 -20.61 -67.68
C ALA A 524 55.07 -19.45 -68.03
N VAL A 525 55.21 -18.45 -67.16
CA VAL A 525 56.17 -17.35 -67.37
C VAL A 525 57.62 -17.87 -67.38
N GLN A 526 57.94 -18.84 -66.51
CA GLN A 526 59.26 -19.48 -66.51
C GLN A 526 59.52 -20.25 -67.81
N ASP A 527 58.53 -21.00 -68.29
CA ASP A 527 58.64 -21.75 -69.55
C ASP A 527 58.75 -20.81 -70.75
N LEU A 528 57.99 -19.71 -70.76
CA LEU A 528 58.10 -18.65 -71.77
C LEU A 528 59.50 -18.06 -71.82
N LYS A 529 60.07 -17.74 -70.66
CA LYS A 529 61.43 -17.21 -70.56
C LYS A 529 62.46 -18.23 -71.09
N ALA A 530 62.31 -19.51 -70.75
CA ALA A 530 63.20 -20.55 -71.23
C ALA A 530 63.12 -20.73 -72.76
N GLN A 531 61.91 -20.72 -73.33
CA GLN A 531 61.71 -20.77 -74.78
C GLN A 531 62.35 -19.55 -75.47
N LYS A 532 62.15 -18.35 -74.91
CA LYS A 532 62.73 -17.11 -75.46
C LYS A 532 64.25 -17.09 -75.37
N ASP A 533 64.84 -17.60 -74.30
CA ASP A 533 66.29 -17.72 -74.18
C ASP A 533 66.87 -18.72 -75.19
N ALA A 534 66.19 -19.84 -75.43
CA ALA A 534 66.58 -20.79 -76.46
C ALA A 534 66.50 -20.19 -77.88
N GLU A 535 65.45 -19.42 -78.16
CA GLU A 535 65.30 -18.69 -79.42
C GLU A 535 66.41 -17.64 -79.62
N ILE A 536 66.71 -16.84 -78.58
CA ILE A 536 67.80 -15.86 -78.60
C ILE A 536 69.15 -16.55 -78.82
N ALA A 537 69.41 -17.68 -78.16
CA ALA A 537 70.65 -18.43 -78.35
C ALA A 537 70.78 -18.95 -79.79
N ALA A 538 69.71 -19.52 -80.35
CA ALA A 538 69.68 -20.00 -81.74
C ALA A 538 69.93 -18.86 -82.74
N LEU A 539 69.23 -17.73 -82.58
CA LEU A 539 69.41 -16.53 -83.41
C LEU A 539 70.83 -15.94 -83.27
N THR A 540 71.45 -16.05 -82.10
CA THR A 540 72.84 -15.59 -81.87
C THR A 540 73.83 -16.47 -82.66
N VAL A 541 73.63 -17.79 -82.67
CA VAL A 541 74.44 -18.72 -83.47
C VAL A 541 74.25 -18.48 -84.96
N GLU A 542 73.01 -18.31 -85.42
CA GLU A 542 72.70 -18.01 -86.82
C GLU A 542 73.34 -16.69 -87.27
N ASN A 543 73.18 -15.62 -86.48
CA ASN A 543 73.81 -14.32 -86.76
C ASN A 543 75.34 -14.42 -86.82
N SER A 544 75.95 -15.21 -85.93
CA SER A 544 77.41 -15.43 -85.96
C SER A 544 77.85 -16.14 -87.24
N SER A 545 77.08 -17.13 -87.70
CA SER A 545 77.33 -17.86 -88.96
C SER A 545 77.14 -16.96 -90.19
N LEU A 546 76.08 -16.14 -90.20
CA LEU A 546 75.80 -15.18 -91.26
C LEU A 546 76.88 -14.10 -91.35
N LYS A 547 77.31 -13.53 -90.22
CA LYS A 547 78.44 -12.58 -90.17
C LYS A 547 79.71 -13.20 -90.74
N ALA A 548 80.08 -14.41 -90.32
CA ALA A 548 81.26 -15.10 -90.85
C ALA A 548 81.15 -15.40 -92.36
N ARG A 549 79.93 -15.58 -92.88
CA ARG A 549 79.69 -15.78 -94.32
C ARG A 549 79.73 -14.48 -95.12
N LEU A 550 79.28 -13.38 -94.52
CA LEU A 550 79.37 -12.02 -95.06
C LEU A 550 80.85 -11.61 -95.17
N GLU A 551 81.63 -11.77 -94.11
CA GLU A 551 83.09 -11.48 -94.09
C GLU A 551 83.83 -12.24 -95.20
N ARG A 552 83.48 -13.53 -95.43
CA ARG A 552 84.05 -14.32 -96.53
C ARG A 552 83.66 -13.80 -97.93
N LEU A 553 82.47 -13.24 -98.09
CA LEU A 553 82.00 -12.69 -99.35
C LEU A 553 82.61 -11.31 -99.61
N GLU A 554 82.65 -10.44 -98.59
CA GLU A 554 83.31 -9.14 -98.62
C GLU A 554 84.81 -9.28 -98.94
N GLY A 555 85.50 -10.24 -98.30
CA GLY A 555 86.88 -10.58 -98.61
C GLY A 555 87.10 -11.10 -100.05
N ARG A 556 86.07 -11.68 -100.69
CA ARG A 556 86.13 -12.12 -102.11
C ARG A 556 85.79 -11.01 -103.10
N LEU A 557 85.02 -10.01 -102.67
CA LEU A 557 84.59 -8.88 -103.49
C LEU A 557 85.52 -7.66 -103.38
N GLY A 558 86.48 -7.67 -102.44
CA GLY A 558 87.43 -6.57 -102.22
C GLY A 558 86.80 -5.33 -101.58
N ILE A 559 85.63 -5.50 -100.96
CA ILE A 559 84.86 -4.44 -100.31
C ILE A 559 84.97 -4.71 -98.81
N SER A 560 86.14 -4.47 -98.22
CA SER A 560 86.21 -4.24 -96.77
C SER A 560 86.20 -2.74 -96.56
N GLU A 561 85.35 -2.24 -95.67
CA GLU A 561 85.58 -0.92 -95.06
C GLU A 561 86.91 -0.88 -94.31
#